data_AF-A0A7S1CT04-F1
#
_entry.id   AF-A0A7S1CT04-F1
#
_cell.length_a   1.000
_cell.length_b   1.000
_cell.length_c   1.000
_cell.angle_alpha   90.00
_cell.angle_beta   90.00
_cell.angle_gamma   90.00
#
_symmetry.space_group_name_H-M   'P 1'
#
loop_
_entity.id
_entity.type
_entity.pdbx_description
1 polymer ?
#
loop_
_entity_poly.entity_id
_entity_poly.type
_entity_poly.pdbx_seq_one_letter_code
_entity_poly.pdbx_strand_id
1 'polypeptide(L)'
;WQLPTLSKFSRDNANKMSALSCVFWTTFIIGDFWASCLKWNELKKKLNDLGRLLAIKKRDDDKAGMMEVEQEQHAVAKRIRIVKLQVIRCLLFILPSVNWSLPNWATNPLLGELPLNGLMLAEAYTSVYQTLVGMRG
;
A
#
# COMPACT_ATOMS: atom_id res chain seq x y z
N TRP A 1 -25.77 29.14 -33.83
CA TRP A 1 -25.69 27.67 -33.70
C TRP A 1 -25.04 27.33 -32.38
N GLN A 2 -25.86 26.99 -31.38
CA GLN A 2 -25.44 26.65 -30.03
C GLN A 2 -24.89 25.21 -30.02
N LEU A 3 -23.65 25.04 -29.56
CA LEU A 3 -22.98 23.74 -29.31
C LEU A 3 -22.94 23.30 -27.82
N PRO A 4 -23.97 23.51 -26.96
CA PRO A 4 -23.93 23.12 -25.54
C PRO A 4 -24.33 21.65 -25.28
N THR A 5 -24.83 20.91 -26.27
CA THR A 5 -25.34 19.55 -26.08
C THR A 5 -24.25 18.47 -26.17
N LEU A 6 -23.25 18.67 -27.04
CA LEU A 6 -22.15 17.73 -27.23
C LEU A 6 -21.16 17.72 -26.05
N SER A 7 -20.94 18.89 -25.43
CA SER A 7 -20.08 19.01 -24.25
C SER A 7 -20.68 18.36 -23.00
N LYS A 8 -22.00 18.48 -22.79
CA LYS A 8 -22.70 17.78 -21.70
C LYS A 8 -22.64 16.25 -21.87
N PHE A 9 -22.91 15.75 -23.08
CA PHE A 9 -22.90 14.31 -23.34
C PHE A 9 -21.48 13.70 -23.21
N SER A 10 -20.45 14.42 -23.69
CA SER A 10 -19.05 14.05 -23.54
C SER A 10 -18.61 14.06 -22.07
N ARG A 11 -19.02 15.08 -21.30
CA ARG A 11 -18.70 15.23 -19.87
C ARG A 11 -19.39 14.19 -19.01
N ASP A 12 -20.64 13.83 -19.30
CA ASP A 12 -21.36 12.77 -18.56
C ASP A 12 -20.77 11.38 -18.81
N ASN A 13 -20.33 11.09 -20.04
CA ASN A 13 -19.61 9.84 -20.33
C ASN A 13 -18.20 9.81 -19.72
N ALA A 14 -17.48 10.94 -19.73
CA ALA A 14 -16.18 11.05 -19.07
C ALA A 14 -16.29 10.85 -17.55
N ASN A 15 -17.31 11.44 -16.93
CA ASN A 15 -17.58 11.28 -15.49
C ASN A 15 -17.91 9.82 -15.14
N LYS A 16 -18.70 9.12 -15.97
CA LYS A 16 -19.01 7.70 -15.78
C LYS A 16 -17.78 6.81 -15.91
N MET A 17 -16.93 7.04 -16.92
CA MET A 17 -15.69 6.30 -17.10
C MET A 17 -14.69 6.57 -15.97
N SER A 18 -14.59 7.83 -15.51
CA SER A 18 -13.76 8.21 -14.36
C SER A 18 -14.21 7.53 -13.07
N ALA A 19 -15.52 7.47 -12.82
CA ALA A 19 -16.09 6.77 -11.68
C ALA A 19 -15.79 5.26 -11.73
N LEU A 20 -15.98 4.63 -12.90
CA LEU A 20 -15.64 3.22 -13.14
C LEU A 20 -14.15 2.94 -12.89
N SER A 21 -13.24 3.74 -13.44
CA SER A 21 -11.81 3.57 -13.21
C SER A 21 -11.45 3.71 -11.73
N CYS A 22 -12.14 4.59 -11.00
CA CYS A 22 -11.87 4.81 -9.58
C CYS A 22 -12.41 3.68 -8.70
N VAL A 23 -13.51 3.03 -9.09
CA VAL A 23 -14.00 1.80 -8.45
C VAL A 23 -12.99 0.67 -8.65
N PHE A 24 -12.52 0.45 -9.89
CA PHE A 24 -11.47 -0.53 -10.17
C PHE A 24 -10.19 -0.25 -9.38
N TRP A 25 -9.78 1.02 -9.30
CA TRP A 25 -8.62 1.44 -8.52
C TRP A 25 -8.78 1.17 -7.03
N THR A 26 -9.95 1.48 -6.48
CA THR A 26 -10.26 1.22 -5.07
C THR A 26 -10.31 -0.27 -4.77
N THR A 27 -10.93 -1.08 -5.64
CA THR A 27 -10.93 -2.55 -5.51
C THR A 27 -9.51 -3.12 -5.58
N PHE A 28 -8.67 -2.60 -6.48
CA PHE A 28 -7.27 -2.99 -6.56
C PHE A 28 -6.51 -2.66 -5.27
N ILE A 29 -6.67 -1.45 -4.72
CA ILE A 29 -6.01 -1.05 -3.47
C ILE A 29 -6.46 -1.93 -2.30
N ILE A 30 -7.76 -2.23 -2.19
CA ILE A 30 -8.30 -3.13 -1.15
C ILE A 30 -7.71 -4.54 -1.31
N GLY A 31 -7.62 -5.04 -2.55
CA GLY A 31 -7.00 -6.33 -2.84
C GLY A 31 -5.52 -6.37 -2.46
N ASP A 32 -4.75 -5.34 -2.82
CA ASP A 32 -3.33 -5.21 -2.49
C ASP A 32 -3.11 -5.07 -0.97
N PHE A 33 -4.00 -4.34 -0.29
CA PHE A 33 -4.01 -4.24 1.18
C PHE A 33 -4.23 -5.60 1.83
N TRP A 34 -5.24 -6.35 1.38
CA TRP A 34 -5.54 -7.66 1.95
C TRP A 34 -4.41 -8.67 1.70
N ALA A 35 -3.88 -8.70 0.48
CA ALA A 35 -2.73 -9.53 0.14
C ALA A 35 -1.49 -9.17 0.98
N SER A 36 -1.27 -7.86 1.23
CA SER A 36 -0.19 -7.38 2.10
C SER A 36 -0.40 -7.77 3.56
N CYS A 37 -1.63 -7.72 4.07
CA CYS A 37 -1.97 -8.19 5.41
C CYS A 37 -1.75 -9.70 5.59
N LEU A 38 -2.09 -10.51 4.57
CA LEU A 38 -1.81 -11.96 4.59
C LEU A 38 -0.31 -12.22 4.60
N LYS A 39 0.46 -11.57 3.70
CA LYS A 39 1.93 -11.67 3.68
C LYS A 39 2.56 -11.23 4.99
N TRP A 40 2.03 -10.19 5.63
CA TRP A 40 2.48 -9.72 6.94
C TRP A 40 2.34 -10.81 8.00
N ASN A 41 1.19 -11.48 8.05
CA ASN A 41 0.93 -12.56 9.00
C ASN A 41 1.84 -13.77 8.75
N GLU A 42 2.07 -14.13 7.48
CA GLU A 42 3.00 -15.21 7.11
C GLU A 42 4.44 -14.89 7.55
N LEU A 43 4.93 -13.68 7.25
CA LEU A 43 6.27 -13.25 7.63
C LEU A 43 6.44 -13.17 9.16
N LYS A 44 5.40 -12.72 9.88
CA LYS A 44 5.40 -12.69 11.34
C LYS A 44 5.47 -14.10 11.94
N LYS A 45 4.78 -15.07 11.34
CA LYS A 45 4.86 -16.49 11.74
C LYS A 45 6.27 -17.04 11.49
N LYS A 46 6.84 -16.81 10.30
CA LYS A 46 8.23 -17.21 9.99
C LYS A 46 9.23 -16.61 10.97
N LEU A 47 9.08 -15.34 11.34
CA LEU A 47 9.95 -14.69 12.30
C LEU A 47 9.89 -15.34 13.69
N ASN A 48 8.68 -15.73 14.13
CA ASN A 48 8.49 -16.43 15.41
C ASN A 48 9.09 -17.84 15.39
N ASP A 49 8.92 -18.57 14.29
CA ASP A 49 9.51 -19.90 14.12
C ASP A 49 11.04 -19.84 14.09
N LEU A 50 11.62 -18.84 13.40
CA LEU A 50 13.06 -18.55 13.42
C LEU A 50 13.56 -18.20 14.83
N GLY A 51 12.79 -17.44 15.61
CA GLY A 51 13.12 -17.13 17.00
C GLY A 51 13.16 -18.38 17.90
N ARG A 52 12.25 -19.33 17.68
CA ARG A 52 12.28 -20.63 18.37
C ARG A 52 13.47 -21.48 17.94
N LEU A 53 13.77 -21.53 16.65
CA LEU A 53 14.94 -22.22 16.10
C LEU A 53 16.25 -21.65 16.69
N LEU A 54 16.37 -20.33 16.78
CA LEU A 54 17.52 -19.68 17.39
C LEU A 54 17.68 -20.08 18.86
N ALA A 55 16.58 -20.15 19.61
CA ALA A 55 16.59 -20.57 21.01
C ALA A 55 17.02 -22.04 21.19
N ILE A 56 16.64 -22.92 20.26
CA ILE A 56 17.08 -24.33 20.25
C ILE A 56 18.58 -24.40 19.91
N LYS A 57 19.03 -23.77 18.82
CA LYS A 57 20.45 -23.77 18.44
C LYS A 57 21.35 -23.14 19.51
N LYS A 58 20.84 -22.16 20.27
CA LYS A 58 21.51 -21.58 21.44
C LYS A 58 21.75 -22.61 22.55
N ARG A 59 20.80 -23.51 22.76
CA ARG A 59 20.90 -24.56 23.77
C ARG A 59 21.91 -25.63 23.38
N ASP A 60 22.00 -25.92 22.09
CA ASP A 60 22.90 -26.95 21.53
C ASP A 60 24.32 -26.43 21.24
N ASP A 61 24.62 -25.16 21.58
CA ASP A 61 25.91 -24.48 21.36
C ASP A 61 26.39 -24.48 19.89
N ASP A 62 25.46 -24.61 18.94
CA ASP A 62 25.72 -24.61 17.50
C ASP A 62 25.89 -23.17 16.97
N LYS A 63 27.12 -22.66 17.07
CA LYS A 63 27.49 -21.30 16.62
C LYS A 63 27.30 -21.08 15.12
N ALA A 64 27.52 -22.10 14.30
CA ALA A 64 27.39 -21.98 12.84
C ALA A 64 25.91 -21.84 12.46
N GLY A 65 25.07 -22.70 13.02
CA GLY A 65 23.64 -22.64 12.79
C GLY A 65 22.97 -21.41 13.40
N MET A 66 23.52 -20.82 14.46
CA MET A 66 23.05 -19.55 15.02
C MET A 66 23.23 -18.37 14.06
N MET A 67 24.42 -18.22 13.46
CA MET A 67 24.67 -17.14 12.51
C MET A 67 23.75 -17.23 11.29
N GLU A 68 23.49 -18.43 10.78
CA GLU A 68 22.56 -18.66 9.68
C GLU A 68 21.14 -18.19 10.03
N VAL A 69 20.64 -18.56 11.22
CA VAL A 69 19.29 -18.18 11.67
C VAL A 69 19.20 -16.67 11.94
N GLU A 70 20.24 -16.03 12.49
CA GLU A 70 20.27 -14.57 12.63
C GLU A 70 20.22 -13.86 11.27
N GLN A 71 20.96 -14.36 10.28
CA GLN A 71 20.94 -13.79 8.93
C GLN A 71 19.56 -13.93 8.28
N GLU A 72 18.90 -15.08 8.44
CA GLU A 72 17.53 -15.27 7.98
C GLU A 72 16.52 -14.37 8.72
N GLN A 73 16.68 -14.19 10.03
CA GLN A 73 15.85 -13.25 10.81
C GLN A 73 16.00 -11.82 10.29
N HIS A 74 17.22 -11.37 10.01
CA HIS A 74 17.47 -10.06 9.41
C HIS A 74 16.81 -9.90 8.04
N ALA A 75 16.89 -10.93 7.19
CA ALA A 75 16.25 -10.94 5.88
C ALA A 75 14.72 -10.88 5.99
N VAL A 76 14.12 -11.66 6.88
CA VAL A 76 12.67 -11.65 7.15
C VAL A 76 12.24 -10.31 7.72
N ALA A 77 13.00 -9.72 8.66
CA ALA A 77 12.73 -8.40 9.21
C ALA A 77 12.74 -7.29 8.14
N LYS A 78 13.66 -7.36 7.16
CA LYS A 78 13.69 -6.45 5.99
C LYS A 78 12.41 -6.58 5.16
N ARG A 79 11.98 -7.81 4.86
CA ARG A 79 10.72 -8.08 4.12
C ARG A 79 9.48 -7.57 4.87
N ILE A 80 9.44 -7.77 6.17
CA ILE A 80 8.39 -7.23 7.06
C ILE A 80 8.31 -5.71 6.89
N ARG A 81 9.42 -4.97 6.97
CA ARG A 81 9.42 -3.50 6.78
C ARG A 81 8.83 -3.10 5.43
N ILE A 82 9.15 -3.81 4.35
CA ILE A 82 8.62 -3.54 3.01
C ILE A 82 7.09 -3.74 2.96
N VAL A 83 6.59 -4.84 3.50
CA VAL A 83 5.14 -5.11 3.56
C VAL A 83 4.43 -4.04 4.41
N LYS A 84 5.03 -3.60 5.50
CA LYS A 84 4.53 -2.48 6.33
C LYS A 84 4.37 -1.19 5.52
N LEU A 85 5.38 -0.83 4.73
CA LEU A 85 5.32 0.34 3.85
C LEU A 85 4.22 0.18 2.79
N GLN A 86 4.06 -1.02 2.23
CA GLN A 86 2.99 -1.30 1.26
C GLN A 86 1.59 -1.15 1.88
N VAL A 87 1.38 -1.60 3.11
CA VAL A 87 0.13 -1.40 3.85
C VAL A 87 -0.14 0.10 4.09
N ILE A 88 0.86 0.86 4.55
CA ILE A 88 0.74 2.31 4.75
C ILE A 88 0.40 3.00 3.42
N ARG A 89 1.08 2.61 2.34
CA ARG A 89 0.79 3.09 1.00
C ARG A 89 -0.66 2.82 0.63
N CYS A 90 -1.15 1.58 0.72
CA CYS A 90 -2.55 1.26 0.45
C CYS A 90 -3.52 2.13 1.27
N LEU A 91 -3.25 2.40 2.55
CA LEU A 91 -4.07 3.28 3.39
C LEU A 91 -4.06 4.73 2.90
N LEU A 92 -2.90 5.25 2.49
CA LEU A 92 -2.76 6.59 1.92
C LEU A 92 -3.48 6.72 0.58
N PHE A 93 -3.55 5.66 -0.22
CA PHE A 93 -4.23 5.65 -1.52
C PHE A 93 -5.76 5.56 -1.42
N ILE A 94 -6.33 4.98 -0.35
CA ILE A 94 -7.79 4.83 -0.19
C ILE A 94 -8.48 6.18 -0.04
N LEU A 95 -7.89 7.13 0.69
CA LEU A 95 -8.53 8.43 0.96
C LEU A 95 -8.68 9.30 -0.29
N PRO A 96 -7.63 9.52 -1.11
CA PRO A 96 -7.76 10.22 -2.39
C PRO A 96 -8.64 9.48 -3.39
N SER A 97 -8.57 8.15 -3.44
CA SER A 97 -9.40 7.36 -4.37
C SER A 97 -10.88 7.42 -4.01
N VAL A 98 -11.23 7.42 -2.73
CA VAL A 98 -12.62 7.66 -2.28
C VAL A 98 -13.02 9.11 -2.57
N ASN A 99 -12.12 10.08 -2.37
CA ASN A 99 -12.41 11.49 -2.61
C ASN A 99 -12.70 11.83 -4.09
N TRP A 100 -12.10 11.11 -5.03
CA TRP A 100 -12.32 11.31 -6.47
C TRP A 100 -13.29 10.31 -7.14
N SER A 101 -13.68 9.23 -6.47
CA SER A 101 -14.60 8.22 -7.03
C SER A 101 -16.07 8.60 -7.01
N LEU A 102 -16.49 9.50 -6.10
CA LEU A 102 -17.90 9.77 -5.88
C LEU A 102 -18.35 11.03 -6.64
N PRO A 103 -19.31 10.92 -7.59
CA PRO A 103 -19.76 12.04 -8.42
C PRO A 103 -20.40 13.19 -7.61
N ASN A 104 -20.87 12.92 -6.39
CA ASN A 104 -21.44 13.92 -5.48
C ASN A 104 -20.41 14.74 -4.70
N TRP A 105 -19.12 14.38 -4.75
CA TRP A 105 -18.07 15.09 -3.99
C TRP A 105 -17.40 16.20 -4.79
N ALA A 106 -17.68 16.30 -6.10
CA ALA A 106 -17.35 17.49 -6.89
C ALA A 106 -18.11 18.74 -6.43
N THR A 107 -19.25 18.56 -5.72
CA THR A 107 -20.08 19.64 -5.16
C THR A 107 -19.93 19.81 -3.64
N ASN A 108 -19.48 18.77 -2.92
CA ASN A 108 -19.13 18.83 -1.49
C ASN A 108 -17.97 17.85 -1.21
N PRO A 109 -16.71 18.29 -1.33
CA PRO A 109 -15.56 17.42 -1.08
C PRO A 109 -15.43 17.13 0.42
N LEU A 110 -15.16 15.87 0.78
CA LEU A 110 -14.98 15.46 2.18
C LEU A 110 -13.66 15.97 2.77
N LEU A 111 -12.65 16.16 1.93
CA LEU A 111 -11.37 16.77 2.25
C LEU A 111 -11.18 18.00 1.37
N GLY A 112 -10.82 19.13 1.98
CA GLY A 112 -10.40 20.31 1.23
C GLY A 112 -9.16 20.04 0.36
N GLU A 113 -8.84 20.95 -0.56
CA GLU A 113 -7.70 20.80 -1.47
C GLU A 113 -6.36 20.65 -0.71
N LEU A 114 -6.20 21.38 0.41
CA LEU A 114 -4.97 21.36 1.20
C LEU A 114 -4.67 19.97 1.83
N PRO A 115 -5.58 19.33 2.59
CA PRO A 115 -5.32 18.00 3.12
C PRO A 115 -5.26 16.92 2.02
N LEU A 116 -5.98 17.08 0.91
CA LEU A 116 -5.91 16.16 -0.22
C LEU A 116 -4.51 16.19 -0.89
N ASN A 117 -3.99 17.37 -1.18
CA ASN A 117 -2.66 17.56 -1.73
C ASN A 117 -1.57 17.08 -0.75
N GLY A 118 -1.78 17.28 0.55
CA GLY A 118 -0.90 16.75 1.59
C GLY A 118 -0.84 15.22 1.61
N LEU A 119 -1.99 14.54 1.47
CA LEU A 119 -2.09 13.09 1.34
C LEU A 119 -1.37 12.57 0.09
N MET A 120 -1.55 13.24 -1.05
CA MET A 120 -0.85 12.88 -2.30
C MET A 120 0.67 13.11 -2.20
N LEU A 121 1.12 14.15 -1.50
CA LEU A 121 2.54 14.39 -1.29
C LEU A 121 3.15 13.33 -0.35
N ALA A 122 2.44 12.96 0.71
CA ALA A 122 2.82 11.86 1.58
C ALA A 122 2.89 10.53 0.81
N GLU A 123 1.92 10.27 -0.07
CA GLU A 123 1.89 9.11 -0.97
C GLU A 123 3.11 9.06 -1.89
N ALA A 124 3.42 10.18 -2.57
CA ALA A 124 4.58 10.29 -3.45
C ALA A 124 5.89 10.04 -2.69
N TYR A 125 6.03 10.63 -1.51
CA TYR A 125 7.21 10.44 -0.67
C TYR A 125 7.35 8.98 -0.20
N THR A 126 6.24 8.35 0.21
CA THR A 126 6.23 6.95 0.65
C THR A 126 6.59 6.01 -0.50
N SER A 127 6.13 6.31 -1.72
CA SER A 127 6.45 5.54 -2.93
C SER A 127 7.92 5.66 -3.32
N VAL A 128 8.48 6.87 -3.30
CA VAL A 128 9.92 7.10 -3.53
C VAL A 128 10.75 6.38 -2.46
N TYR A 129 10.38 6.49 -1.19
CA TYR A 129 11.06 5.81 -0.10
C TYR A 129 11.01 4.29 -0.25
N GLN A 130 9.86 3.73 -0.61
CA GLN A 130 9.71 2.29 -0.86
C GLN A 130 10.63 1.83 -2.01
N THR A 131 10.71 2.59 -3.11
CA THR A 131 11.60 2.29 -4.23
C THR A 131 13.08 2.34 -3.80
N LEU A 132 13.48 3.37 -3.06
CA LEU A 132 14.86 3.51 -2.56
C LEU A 132 15.25 2.38 -1.59
N VAL A 133 14.35 1.99 -0.69
CA VAL A 133 14.56 0.88 0.24
C VAL A 133 14.57 -0.46 -0.49
N GLY A 134 13.75 -0.61 -1.54
CA GLY A 134 13.73 -1.79 -2.40
C GLY A 134 14.98 -1.94 -3.27
N MET A 135 15.57 -0.84 -3.74
CA MET A 135 16.79 -0.83 -4.56
C MET A 135 18.08 -1.05 -3.75
N ARG A 136 18.10 -0.71 -2.46
CA ARG A 136 19.16 -1.16 -1.52
C ARG A 136 19.00 -2.64 -1.13
N GLY A 137 18.35 -3.41 -2.00
CA GLY A 137 17.99 -4.82 -1.90
C GLY A 137 19.21 -5.70 -1.88
#